data_AF-A0A075FSK0-F1
#
_entry.id   AF-A0A075FSK0-F1
#
_cell.length_a   1.000
_cell.length_b   1.000
_cell.length_c   1.000
_cell.angle_alpha   90.00
_cell.angle_beta   90.00
_cell.angle_gamma   90.00
#
_symmetry.space_group_name_H-M   'P 1'
#
loop_
_entity.id
_entity.type
_entity.pdbx_description
1 polymer ?
#
loop_
_entity_poly.entity_id
_entity_poly.type
_entity_poly.pdbx_seq_one_letter_code
_entity_poly.pdbx_strand_id
1 'polypeptide(L)'
;MLRTCKIRNKNKRIATACYLIYRTAMRVGDEKDPDEADTVGATTLRKEHIKLDNNAIEFDFLGKDSVRWKETIPAEGQDKQFYDNLKEFVSNKKGNEEIFDGITSRHVNAYYSTIVKGLSAKVFRTYLASSVVTKYLREHADVKSESDMKKYSMQN
;
A
#
# COMPACT_ATOMS: atom_id res chain seq x y z
N MET A 1 -5.36 -31.96 -3.46
CA MET A 1 -5.40 -30.98 -4.57
C MET A 1 -6.15 -29.69 -4.21
N LEU A 2 -7.40 -29.74 -3.73
CA LEU A 2 -8.23 -28.56 -3.41
C LEU A 2 -7.66 -27.65 -2.28
N ARG A 3 -7.12 -28.24 -1.21
CA ARG A 3 -6.49 -27.47 -0.10
C ARG A 3 -5.29 -26.65 -0.58
N THR A 4 -4.44 -27.24 -1.41
CA THR A 4 -3.24 -26.59 -1.97
C THR A 4 -3.61 -25.42 -2.89
N CYS A 5 -4.70 -25.54 -3.66
CA CYS A 5 -5.22 -24.46 -4.50
C CYS A 5 -5.73 -23.26 -3.65
N LYS A 6 -6.51 -23.54 -2.59
CA LYS A 6 -6.98 -22.50 -1.65
C LYS A 6 -5.83 -21.75 -0.98
N ILE A 7 -4.80 -22.46 -0.52
CA ILE A 7 -3.63 -21.84 0.13
C ILE A 7 -2.88 -20.93 -0.84
N ARG A 8 -2.67 -21.39 -2.09
CA ARG A 8 -1.99 -20.61 -3.12
C ARG A 8 -2.73 -19.31 -3.44
N ASN A 9 -4.06 -19.36 -3.51
CA ASN A 9 -4.88 -18.18 -3.75
C ASN A 9 -4.80 -17.18 -2.58
N LYS A 10 -4.84 -17.68 -1.32
CA LYS A 10 -4.66 -16.83 -0.13
C LYS A 10 -3.32 -16.09 -0.13
N ASN A 11 -2.21 -16.79 -0.38
CA ASN A 11 -0.88 -16.18 -0.42
C ASN A 11 -0.76 -15.16 -1.55
N LYS A 12 -1.36 -15.44 -2.72
CA LYS A 12 -1.41 -14.49 -3.84
C LYS A 12 -2.10 -13.19 -3.45
N ARG A 13 -3.24 -13.25 -2.75
CA ARG A 13 -3.96 -12.06 -2.24
C ARG A 13 -3.16 -11.30 -1.20
N ILE A 14 -2.55 -11.98 -0.23
CA ILE A 14 -1.69 -11.35 0.79
C ILE A 14 -0.52 -10.61 0.12
N ALA A 15 0.19 -11.27 -0.80
CA ALA A 15 1.30 -10.66 -1.53
C ALA A 15 0.85 -9.45 -2.36
N THR A 16 -0.32 -9.55 -3.01
CA THR A 16 -0.90 -8.45 -3.80
C THR A 16 -1.30 -7.27 -2.92
N ALA A 17 -1.87 -7.50 -1.74
CA ALA A 17 -2.18 -6.44 -0.77
C ALA A 17 -0.91 -5.80 -0.19
N CYS A 18 0.14 -6.59 0.07
CA CYS A 18 1.45 -6.05 0.49
C CYS A 18 2.08 -5.20 -0.61
N TYR A 19 2.02 -5.65 -1.87
CA TYR A 19 2.50 -4.89 -3.02
C TYR A 19 1.74 -3.57 -3.18
N LEU A 20 0.41 -3.59 -3.02
CA LEU A 20 -0.39 -2.37 -3.04
C LEU A 20 0.08 -1.35 -1.99
N ILE A 21 0.32 -1.80 -0.74
CA ILE A 21 0.86 -0.93 0.33
C ILE A 21 2.24 -0.41 -0.04
N TYR A 22 3.11 -1.27 -0.57
CA TYR A 22 4.45 -0.87 -1.03
C TYR A 22 4.38 0.20 -2.13
N ARG A 23 3.56 -0.04 -3.15
CA ARG A 23 3.48 0.78 -4.37
C ARG A 23 2.85 2.14 -4.13
N THR A 24 1.94 2.27 -3.17
CA THR A 24 1.12 3.48 -2.94
C THR A 24 1.35 4.13 -1.57
N ALA A 25 2.08 3.47 -0.68
CA ALA A 25 2.18 3.83 0.74
C ALA A 25 0.81 3.99 1.44
N MET A 26 -0.24 3.32 0.96
CA MET A 26 -1.57 3.39 1.60
C MET A 26 -1.60 2.69 2.97
N ARG A 27 -2.57 3.08 3.81
CA ARG A 27 -2.81 2.42 5.10
C ARG A 27 -3.33 1.00 4.86
N VAL A 28 -3.02 0.08 5.78
CA VAL A 28 -3.48 -1.31 5.66
C VAL A 28 -5.00 -1.43 5.65
N GLY A 29 -5.70 -0.61 6.44
CA GLY A 29 -7.14 -0.71 6.61
C GLY A 29 -7.50 -1.83 7.59
N ASP A 30 -8.52 -1.56 8.40
CA ASP A 30 -9.17 -2.54 9.27
C ASP A 30 -10.68 -2.46 8.98
N GLU A 31 -11.40 -3.56 9.26
CA GLU A 31 -12.86 -3.55 9.22
C GLU A 31 -13.38 -2.49 10.21
N LYS A 32 -14.47 -1.83 9.82
CA LYS A 32 -15.09 -0.74 10.58
C LYS A 32 -16.50 -1.11 10.99
N ASP A 33 -16.94 -0.55 12.11
CA ASP A 33 -18.32 -0.64 12.53
C ASP A 33 -19.25 0.12 11.56
N PRO A 34 -20.51 -0.31 11.38
CA PRO A 34 -21.45 0.32 10.45
C PRO A 34 -21.73 1.80 10.73
N ASP A 35 -21.52 2.25 11.97
CA ASP A 35 -21.75 3.63 12.40
C ASP A 35 -20.54 4.55 12.15
N GLU A 36 -19.41 4.00 11.67
CA GLU A 36 -18.24 4.77 11.31
C GLU A 36 -18.31 5.33 9.88
N ALA A 37 -17.57 6.42 9.64
CA ALA A 37 -17.35 6.93 8.29
C ALA A 37 -16.76 5.83 7.38
N ASP A 38 -17.35 5.69 6.18
CA ASP A 38 -16.96 4.74 5.15
C ASP A 38 -15.62 5.16 4.51
N THR A 39 -14.56 4.83 5.22
CA THR A 39 -13.18 5.08 4.81
C THR A 39 -12.44 3.77 4.69
N VAL A 40 -11.63 3.61 3.64
CA VAL A 40 -10.98 2.33 3.34
C VAL A 40 -9.46 2.41 3.34
N GLY A 41 -8.83 1.24 3.48
CA GLY A 41 -7.41 1.01 3.28
C GLY A 41 -7.18 -0.23 2.41
N ALA A 42 -5.93 -0.67 2.30
CA ALA A 42 -5.52 -1.72 1.37
C ALA A 42 -6.37 -3.00 1.44
N THR A 43 -6.61 -3.54 2.64
CA THR A 43 -7.34 -4.80 2.80
C THR A 43 -8.86 -4.62 2.74
N THR A 44 -9.37 -3.40 2.93
CA THR A 44 -10.81 -3.07 2.91
C THR A 44 -11.24 -2.37 1.62
N LEU A 45 -10.37 -2.32 0.60
CA LEU A 45 -10.77 -1.84 -0.72
C LEU A 45 -11.87 -2.74 -1.30
N ARG A 46 -12.85 -2.11 -1.94
CA ARG A 46 -13.98 -2.74 -2.62
C ARG A 46 -13.87 -2.51 -4.12
N LYS A 47 -14.58 -3.32 -4.90
CA LYS A 47 -14.53 -3.23 -6.38
C LYS A 47 -14.83 -1.82 -6.89
N GLU A 48 -15.76 -1.11 -6.27
CA GLU A 48 -16.14 0.26 -6.65
C GLU A 48 -15.02 1.30 -6.49
N HIS A 49 -14.02 1.02 -5.66
CA HIS A 49 -12.89 1.92 -5.41
C HIS A 49 -11.80 1.85 -6.49
N ILE A 50 -11.90 0.89 -7.41
CA ILE A 50 -10.96 0.76 -8.52
C ILE A 50 -11.66 0.69 -9.87
N LYS A 51 -11.00 1.24 -10.89
CA LYS A 51 -11.33 1.03 -12.29
C LYS A 51 -10.10 0.48 -13.01
N LEU A 52 -10.31 -0.62 -13.73
CA LEU A 52 -9.28 -1.27 -14.53
C LEU A 52 -9.58 -1.00 -16.00
N ASP A 53 -8.81 -0.13 -16.63
CA ASP A 53 -9.06 0.34 -18.00
C ASP A 53 -7.72 0.60 -18.72
N ASN A 54 -7.65 0.33 -20.04
CA ASN A 54 -6.50 0.62 -20.89
C ASN A 54 -5.11 0.32 -20.28
N ASN A 55 -4.94 -0.85 -19.65
CA ASN A 55 -3.70 -1.20 -18.92
C ASN A 55 -3.33 -0.18 -17.83
N ALA A 56 -4.31 0.33 -17.09
CA ALA A 56 -4.10 1.18 -15.93
C ALA A 56 -5.07 0.82 -14.79
N ILE A 57 -4.62 1.07 -13.57
CA ILE A 57 -5.39 0.91 -12.34
C ILE A 57 -5.69 2.32 -11.82
N GLU A 58 -6.95 2.72 -11.91
CA GLU A 58 -7.43 3.96 -11.31
C GLU A 58 -8.00 3.65 -9.92
N PHE A 59 -7.60 4.41 -8.92
CA PHE A 59 -8.16 4.36 -7.57
C PHE A 59 -8.91 5.66 -7.26
N ASP A 60 -10.09 5.57 -6.65
CA ASP A 60 -10.85 6.72 -6.17
C ASP A 60 -11.71 6.31 -4.96
N PHE A 61 -11.33 6.75 -3.77
CA PHE A 61 -12.04 6.40 -2.53
C PHE A 61 -11.78 7.42 -1.41
N LEU A 62 -12.52 7.32 -0.32
CA LEU A 62 -12.27 8.09 0.90
C LEU A 62 -11.35 7.30 1.83
N GLY A 63 -10.19 7.86 2.15
CA GLY A 63 -9.26 7.32 3.14
C GLY A 63 -9.55 7.83 4.55
N LYS A 64 -8.60 7.62 5.47
CA LYS A 64 -8.66 8.14 6.85
C LYS A 64 -9.07 9.62 6.89
N ASP A 65 -9.90 9.98 7.86
CA ASP A 65 -10.41 11.34 8.06
C ASP A 65 -11.23 11.84 6.84
N SER A 66 -11.82 10.91 6.07
CA SER A 66 -12.63 11.15 4.88
C SER A 66 -11.93 11.95 3.77
N VAL A 67 -10.60 11.88 3.73
CA VAL A 67 -9.80 12.53 2.68
C VAL A 67 -9.88 11.71 1.41
N ARG A 68 -10.37 12.31 0.32
CA ARG A 68 -10.41 11.67 -0.99
C ARG A 68 -9.01 11.37 -1.50
N TRP A 69 -8.79 10.12 -1.89
CA TRP A 69 -7.54 9.63 -2.41
C TRP A 69 -7.73 9.18 -3.86
N LYS A 70 -6.88 9.69 -4.76
CA LYS A 70 -6.86 9.33 -6.17
C LYS A 70 -5.44 9.05 -6.62
N GLU A 71 -5.26 7.93 -7.31
CA GLU A 71 -4.01 7.59 -7.97
C GLU A 71 -4.32 6.78 -9.23
N THR A 72 -3.51 6.96 -10.27
CA THR A 72 -3.55 6.13 -11.47
C THR A 72 -2.19 5.48 -11.65
N ILE A 73 -2.18 4.15 -11.78
CA ILE A 73 -0.97 3.35 -11.93
C ILE A 73 -1.01 2.68 -13.31
N PRO A 74 -0.05 2.97 -14.21
CA PRO A 74 0.07 2.23 -15.47
C PRO A 74 0.50 0.79 -15.20
N ALA A 75 -0.06 -0.17 -15.93
CA ALA A 75 0.20 -1.60 -15.80
C ALA A 75 1.48 -2.00 -16.57
N GLU A 76 2.61 -1.46 -16.12
CA GLU A 76 3.94 -1.66 -16.70
C GLU A 76 4.88 -2.33 -15.70
N GLY A 77 5.90 -3.07 -16.18
CA GLY A 77 6.85 -3.76 -15.30
C GLY A 77 6.16 -4.66 -14.26
N GLN A 78 6.42 -4.41 -12.97
CA GLN A 78 5.80 -5.15 -11.86
C GLN A 78 4.31 -4.79 -11.67
N ASP A 79 3.90 -3.59 -12.08
CA ASP A 79 2.50 -3.13 -12.00
C ASP A 79 1.60 -3.91 -12.96
N LYS A 80 2.16 -4.54 -14.01
CA LYS A 80 1.40 -5.43 -14.89
C LYS A 80 0.87 -6.67 -14.16
N GLN A 81 1.73 -7.35 -13.39
CA GLN A 81 1.31 -8.51 -12.60
C GLN A 81 0.31 -8.11 -11.51
N PHE A 82 0.47 -6.90 -10.96
CA PHE A 82 -0.46 -6.32 -10.00
C PHE A 82 -1.84 -6.08 -10.63
N TYR A 83 -1.89 -5.46 -11.81
CA TYR A 83 -3.11 -5.28 -12.61
C TYR A 83 -3.80 -6.62 -12.90
N ASP A 84 -3.05 -7.62 -13.38
CA ASP A 84 -3.58 -8.93 -13.72
C ASP A 84 -4.19 -9.63 -12.49
N ASN A 85 -3.57 -9.48 -11.31
CA ASN A 85 -4.11 -10.00 -10.06
C ASN A 85 -5.40 -9.28 -9.65
N LEU A 86 -5.44 -7.94 -9.69
CA LEU A 86 -6.65 -7.19 -9.38
C LEU A 86 -7.79 -7.56 -10.33
N LYS A 87 -7.51 -7.68 -11.63
CA LYS A 87 -8.48 -8.10 -12.65
C LYS A 87 -9.09 -9.47 -12.34
N GLU A 88 -8.26 -10.44 -11.93
CA GLU A 88 -8.73 -11.74 -11.46
C GLU A 88 -9.64 -11.58 -10.22
N PHE A 89 -9.22 -10.80 -9.23
CA PHE A 89 -9.92 -10.68 -7.95
C PHE A 89 -11.29 -10.00 -8.07
N VAL A 90 -11.46 -9.04 -8.99
CA VAL A 90 -12.72 -8.31 -9.18
C VAL A 90 -13.65 -8.90 -10.24
N SER A 91 -13.20 -9.92 -10.97
CA SER A 91 -13.92 -10.51 -12.13
C SER A 91 -15.35 -10.92 -11.80
N ASN A 92 -15.58 -11.51 -10.62
CA ASN A 92 -16.89 -12.03 -10.18
C ASN A 92 -17.49 -11.24 -9.00
N LYS A 93 -17.05 -10.00 -8.80
CA LYS A 93 -17.48 -9.16 -7.67
C LYS A 93 -18.50 -8.10 -8.08
N LYS A 94 -19.38 -7.73 -7.16
CA LYS A 94 -20.24 -6.55 -7.18
C LYS A 94 -19.47 -5.36 -6.60
N GLY A 95 -19.99 -4.14 -6.83
CA GLY A 95 -19.29 -2.89 -6.48
C GLY A 95 -18.87 -2.81 -5.00
N ASN A 96 -19.76 -3.19 -4.09
CA ASN A 96 -19.55 -3.14 -2.65
C ASN A 96 -18.82 -4.36 -2.06
N GLU A 97 -18.35 -5.30 -2.87
CA GLU A 97 -17.60 -6.45 -2.37
C GLU A 97 -16.10 -6.13 -2.29
N GLU A 98 -15.47 -6.55 -1.18
CA GLU A 98 -14.04 -6.37 -0.95
C GLU A 98 -13.20 -7.08 -2.00
N ILE A 99 -12.11 -6.46 -2.44
CA ILE A 99 -11.20 -7.04 -3.44
C ILE A 99 -10.42 -8.22 -2.83
N PHE A 100 -10.05 -8.12 -1.55
CA PHE A 100 -9.16 -9.06 -0.88
C PHE A 100 -9.89 -9.98 0.11
N ASP A 101 -10.90 -10.73 -0.35
CA ASP A 101 -11.73 -11.58 0.53
C ASP A 101 -10.93 -12.43 1.52
N GLY A 102 -11.29 -12.30 2.80
CA GLY A 102 -10.70 -13.07 3.89
C GLY A 102 -9.23 -12.72 4.18
N ILE A 103 -8.71 -11.64 3.59
CA ILE A 103 -7.43 -11.03 3.93
C ILE A 103 -7.70 -9.80 4.78
N THR A 104 -7.03 -9.74 5.92
CA THR A 104 -7.19 -8.65 6.89
C THR A 104 -5.81 -8.11 7.24
N SER A 105 -5.76 -6.99 7.96
CA SER A 105 -4.50 -6.43 8.47
C SER A 105 -3.64 -7.44 9.23
N ARG A 106 -4.26 -8.37 9.96
CA ARG A 106 -3.57 -9.46 10.68
C ARG A 106 -2.76 -10.34 9.74
N HIS A 107 -3.32 -10.68 8.58
CA HIS A 107 -2.63 -11.51 7.58
C HIS A 107 -1.43 -10.78 6.96
N VAL A 108 -1.61 -9.49 6.65
CA VAL A 108 -0.55 -8.62 6.12
C VAL A 108 0.59 -8.47 7.15
N ASN A 109 0.26 -8.17 8.41
CA ASN A 109 1.25 -8.01 9.47
C ASN A 109 1.94 -9.34 9.83
N ALA A 110 1.22 -10.46 9.79
CA ALA A 110 1.82 -11.78 9.97
C ALA A 110 2.84 -12.06 8.85
N TYR A 111 2.50 -11.77 7.59
CA TYR A 111 3.43 -11.90 6.47
C TYR A 111 4.67 -11.02 6.65
N TYR A 112 4.51 -9.73 6.95
CA TYR A 112 5.65 -8.85 7.22
C TYR A 112 6.53 -9.32 8.37
N SER A 113 5.94 -9.86 9.42
CA SER A 113 6.69 -10.39 10.57
C SER A 113 7.53 -11.63 10.21
N THR A 114 7.19 -12.35 9.14
CA THR A 114 8.05 -13.45 8.62
C THR A 114 9.29 -12.95 7.89
N ILE A 115 9.27 -11.72 7.38
CA ILE A 115 10.39 -11.10 6.66
C ILE A 115 11.33 -10.43 7.65
N VAL A 116 10.79 -9.60 8.55
CA VAL A 116 11.54 -8.92 9.59
C VAL A 116 10.75 -8.97 10.90
N LYS A 117 11.37 -9.48 11.96
CA LYS A 117 10.74 -9.56 13.28
C LYS A 117 10.29 -8.17 13.73
N GLY A 118 9.00 -8.03 14.06
CA GLY A 118 8.41 -6.77 14.51
C GLY A 118 7.98 -5.82 13.39
N LEU A 119 8.16 -6.18 12.13
CA LEU A 119 7.67 -5.39 11.01
C LEU A 119 6.14 -5.48 10.91
N SER A 120 5.50 -4.31 10.82
CA SER A 120 4.08 -4.14 10.57
C SER A 120 3.86 -3.21 9.39
N ALA A 121 2.64 -3.18 8.84
CA ALA A 121 2.28 -2.26 7.76
C ALA A 121 2.49 -0.79 8.16
N LYS A 122 2.27 -0.43 9.43
CA LYS A 122 2.52 0.92 9.95
C LYS A 122 4.01 1.28 9.87
N VAL A 123 4.87 0.39 10.41
CA VAL A 123 6.32 0.57 10.40
C VAL A 123 6.85 0.63 8.96
N PHE A 124 6.32 -0.22 8.09
CA PHE A 124 6.71 -0.26 6.68
C PHE A 124 6.40 1.07 5.97
N ARG A 125 5.23 1.67 6.19
CA ARG A 125 4.90 3.00 5.63
C ARG A 125 5.83 4.10 6.15
N THR A 126 6.20 4.06 7.42
CA THR A 126 7.20 4.99 7.98
C THR A 126 8.54 4.84 7.24
N TYR A 127 8.99 3.61 7.02
CA TYR A 127 10.21 3.34 6.25
C TYR A 127 10.13 3.89 4.81
N LEU A 128 9.01 3.69 4.11
CA LEU A 128 8.83 4.22 2.74
C LEU A 128 8.94 5.74 2.71
N ALA A 129 8.25 6.43 3.62
CA ALA A 129 8.30 7.89 3.72
C ALA A 129 9.72 8.40 4.00
N SER A 130 10.41 7.82 5.00
CA SER A 130 11.80 8.18 5.32
C SER A 130 12.76 7.89 4.17
N SER A 131 12.55 6.79 3.44
CA SER A 131 13.40 6.41 2.30
C SER A 131 13.26 7.39 1.14
N VAL A 132 12.04 7.83 0.82
CA VAL A 132 11.78 8.84 -0.21
C VAL A 132 12.48 10.16 0.14
N VAL A 133 12.30 10.66 1.36
CA VAL A 133 12.95 11.91 1.82
C VAL A 133 14.47 11.77 1.80
N THR A 134 15.01 10.66 2.32
CA THR A 134 16.46 10.42 2.35
C THR A 134 17.04 10.38 0.94
N LYS A 135 16.37 9.71 0.01
CA LYS A 135 16.79 9.65 -1.41
C LYS A 135 16.77 11.04 -2.03
N TYR A 136 15.67 11.77 -1.88
CA TYR A 136 15.51 13.11 -2.42
C TYR A 136 16.62 14.05 -1.92
N LEU A 137 16.86 14.07 -0.59
CA LEU A 137 17.91 14.88 0.00
C LEU A 137 19.31 14.48 -0.47
N ARG A 138 19.61 13.19 -0.64
CA ARG A 138 20.93 12.77 -1.17
C ARG A 138 21.16 13.20 -2.61
N GLU A 139 20.10 13.23 -3.42
CA GLU A 139 20.17 13.60 -4.84
C GLU A 139 20.18 15.12 -5.07
N HIS A 140 19.59 15.90 -4.16
CA HIS A 140 19.33 17.33 -4.37
C HIS A 140 19.90 18.25 -3.28
N ALA A 141 20.36 17.73 -2.15
CA ALA A 141 21.13 18.55 -1.23
C ALA A 141 22.51 18.75 -1.85
N ASP A 142 22.75 19.95 -2.37
CA ASP A 142 24.09 20.53 -2.39
C ASP A 142 24.51 20.65 -0.92
N VAL A 143 25.01 19.56 -0.35
CA VAL A 143 25.60 19.57 0.98
C VAL A 143 26.85 20.43 0.82
N LYS A 144 26.70 21.74 1.03
CA LYS A 144 27.84 22.60 1.29
C LYS A 144 28.62 21.90 2.39
N SER A 145 29.82 21.44 2.04
CA SER A 145 30.73 20.74 2.95
C SER A 145 30.78 21.46 4.30
N GLU A 146 31.02 20.70 5.38
CA GLU A 146 31.02 21.07 6.82
C GLU A 146 31.43 22.50 7.23
N SER A 147 32.12 23.24 6.37
CA SER A 147 32.54 24.63 6.49
C SER A 147 31.48 25.62 6.98
N ASP A 148 30.19 25.47 6.65
CA ASP A 148 29.17 26.45 7.05
C ASP A 148 28.54 26.15 8.43
N MET A 149 28.57 24.90 8.91
CA MET A 149 28.00 24.52 10.21
C MET A 149 28.92 24.89 11.39
N LYS A 150 30.23 25.09 11.14
CA LYS A 150 31.19 25.56 12.15
C LYS A 150 31.08 27.06 12.47
N LYS A 151 30.38 27.86 11.66
CA LYS A 151 30.20 29.30 11.97
C LYS A 151 29.26 29.55 13.15
N TYR A 152 28.33 28.62 13.42
CA TYR A 152 27.35 28.78 14.50
C TYR A 152 27.79 28.23 15.85
N SER A 153 28.89 27.48 15.93
CA SER A 153 29.42 26.92 17.20
C SER A 153 30.56 27.74 17.82
N MET A 154 31.01 28.82 17.18
CA MET A 154 32.08 29.70 17.70
C MET A 154 31.58 31.08 18.17
N GLN A 155 30.30 31.21 18.52
CA GLN A 155 29.70 32.46 19.02
C GLN A 155 29.09 32.38 20.43
N ASN A 156 29.37 31.30 21.19
CA ASN A 156 29.04 31.22 22.61
C ASN A 156 30.30 31.09 23.46
#